data_AF-A0A2M8ZCI7-F1
#
_entry.id   AF-A0A2M8ZCI7-F1
#
_cell.length_a   1.000
_cell.length_b   1.000
_cell.length_c   1.000
_cell.angle_alpha   90.00
_cell.angle_beta   90.00
_cell.angle_gamma   90.00
#
_symmetry.space_group_name_H-M   'P 1'
#
loop_
_entity.id
_entity.type
_entity.pdbx_description
1 polymer ?
#
loop_
_entity_poly.entity_id
_entity_poly.type
_entity_poly.pdbx_seq_one_letter_code
_entity_poly.pdbx_strand_id
1 'polypeptide(L)'
;MRDLLSVIITAYNVGQYLEQCIDSVLMQSYKNLEVIIVDDGSEDNSRMICDQFVFKDSRVKIIHKKNEGVIKARYDGVRNSKGDYVTFVDGDDWIAADMYERLMRRLLEHDAEFISSGIIRYYSENEKKIDVDLIEAGFYNHIQINEKLLPKMLWNFNSESFGMDPSLCTKIFVREKIYRLMKKLIQKNYIFHYGEDVAILYPYILNIKSMVVVDEQYYFHRQRNRDLLASYIIDEEYFEKLFMLYQHLKEVFSHASLELGKQLEYFYMHSVSIRKKYYNDITEKVKYIFPFDKVSKGSKIILYGAGVVGSTYFHQIKKINYCEVILWVDKNSLSYRNKGYEIKDVDDILNVEYDYIVLCNSVKNIFDQIKIELIKMGVSEAKIV
;
A
#
# COMPACT_ATOMS: atom_id res chain seq x y z
N MET A 1 10.73 -6.35 30.65
CA MET A 1 10.34 -5.09 29.99
C MET A 1 8.90 -4.80 30.36
N ARG A 2 8.46 -3.54 30.28
CA ARG A 2 7.04 -3.23 30.43
C ARG A 2 6.56 -3.05 29.00
N ASP A 3 5.99 -4.09 28.40
CA ASP A 3 5.65 -4.18 26.96
C ASP A 3 4.60 -3.16 26.47
N LEU A 4 4.47 -2.02 27.15
CA LEU A 4 3.60 -0.90 26.88
C LEU A 4 3.82 -0.40 25.46
N LEU A 5 2.73 -0.35 24.70
CA LEU A 5 2.66 0.21 23.36
C LEU A 5 2.12 1.65 23.43
N SER A 6 2.87 2.61 22.88
CA SER A 6 2.38 3.96 22.68
C SER A 6 1.82 4.11 21.26
N VAL A 7 0.53 4.37 21.16
CA VAL A 7 -0.16 4.61 19.88
C VAL A 7 -0.22 6.11 19.65
N ILE A 8 0.46 6.58 18.60
CA ILE A 8 0.49 8.00 18.24
C ILE A 8 -0.53 8.24 17.14
N ILE A 9 -1.54 9.05 17.44
CA ILE A 9 -2.55 9.47 16.47
C ILE A 9 -2.20 10.88 16.01
N THR A 10 -1.98 11.08 14.71
CA THR A 10 -1.80 12.44 14.16
C THR A 10 -3.10 12.95 13.54
N ALA A 11 -3.49 14.18 13.90
CA ALA A 11 -4.71 14.82 13.43
C ALA A 11 -4.42 16.21 12.87
N TYR A 12 -4.91 16.47 11.66
CA TYR A 12 -4.95 17.81 11.07
C TYR A 12 -6.14 17.90 10.13
N ASN A 13 -7.18 18.63 10.52
CA ASN A 13 -8.41 18.81 9.75
C ASN A 13 -9.08 17.49 9.31
N VAL A 14 -9.27 16.57 10.26
CA VAL A 14 -9.84 15.23 10.06
C VAL A 14 -11.06 14.97 10.95
N GLY A 15 -11.74 16.03 11.39
CA GLY A 15 -12.77 15.93 12.43
C GLY A 15 -13.96 15.04 12.04
N GLN A 16 -14.23 14.89 10.74
CA GLN A 16 -15.24 13.96 10.23
C GLN A 16 -14.94 12.48 10.57
N TYR A 17 -13.66 12.11 10.70
CA TYR A 17 -13.21 10.72 10.80
C TYR A 17 -12.58 10.40 12.15
N LEU A 18 -12.13 11.44 12.87
CA LEU A 18 -11.28 11.31 14.04
C LEU A 18 -11.90 10.52 15.19
N GLU A 19 -13.22 10.64 15.41
CA GLU A 19 -13.91 9.87 16.45
C GLU A 19 -13.81 8.35 16.20
N GLN A 20 -14.08 7.91 14.96
CA GLN A 20 -13.93 6.50 14.58
C GLN A 20 -12.49 6.01 14.75
N CYS A 21 -11.51 6.84 14.37
CA CYS A 21 -10.09 6.53 14.53
C CYS A 21 -9.77 6.26 16.01
N ILE A 22 -10.08 7.22 16.89
CA ILE A 22 -9.76 7.15 18.32
C ILE A 22 -10.48 5.95 18.95
N ASP A 23 -11.78 5.76 18.67
CA ASP A 23 -12.55 4.63 19.20
C ASP A 23 -11.95 3.29 18.78
N SER A 24 -11.51 3.14 17.53
CA SER A 24 -10.88 1.89 17.05
C SER A 24 -9.59 1.54 17.79
N VAL A 25 -8.84 2.55 18.26
CA VAL A 25 -7.64 2.39 19.09
C VAL A 25 -8.00 2.08 20.54
N LEU A 26 -9.00 2.77 21.11
CA LEU A 26 -9.40 2.56 22.50
C LEU A 26 -10.05 1.20 22.74
N MET A 27 -10.73 0.67 21.71
CA MET A 27 -11.38 -0.65 21.72
C MET A 27 -10.42 -1.83 21.53
N GLN A 28 -9.12 -1.59 21.28
CA GLN A 28 -8.13 -2.66 21.07
C GLN A 28 -8.14 -3.71 22.18
N SER A 29 -8.07 -4.98 21.81
CA SER A 29 -8.00 -6.09 22.77
C SER A 29 -6.71 -6.09 23.59
N TYR A 30 -5.61 -5.56 23.04
CA TYR A 30 -4.38 -5.28 23.78
C TYR A 30 -4.55 -4.07 24.71
N LYS A 31 -4.64 -4.31 26.02
CA LYS A 31 -4.97 -3.25 27.00
C LYS A 31 -3.78 -2.47 27.53
N ASN A 32 -2.56 -3.01 27.42
CA ASN A 32 -1.34 -2.38 27.90
C ASN A 32 -0.82 -1.33 26.90
N LEU A 33 -1.63 -0.32 26.61
CA LEU A 33 -1.31 0.77 25.70
C LEU A 33 -1.59 2.14 26.30
N GLU A 34 -0.90 3.15 25.77
CA GLU A 34 -1.27 4.55 25.93
C GLU A 34 -1.56 5.16 24.55
N VAL A 35 -2.40 6.20 24.50
CA VAL A 35 -2.77 6.87 23.26
C VAL A 35 -2.34 8.33 23.34
N ILE A 36 -1.59 8.79 22.35
CA ILE A 36 -1.11 10.17 22.27
C ILE A 36 -1.65 10.78 20.98
N ILE A 37 -2.62 11.67 21.13
CA ILE A 37 -3.23 12.38 20.02
C ILE A 37 -2.47 13.70 19.83
N VAL A 38 -1.94 13.91 18.64
CA VAL A 38 -1.22 15.14 18.28
C VAL A 38 -2.04 15.89 17.25
N ASP A 39 -2.71 16.95 17.71
CA ASP A 39 -3.44 17.91 16.87
C ASP A 39 -2.46 18.95 16.34
N ASP A 40 -2.13 18.84 15.05
CA ASP A 40 -1.15 19.69 14.35
C ASP A 40 -1.79 21.00 13.88
N GLY A 41 -2.53 21.66 14.77
CA GLY A 41 -3.12 22.98 14.52
C GLY A 41 -4.36 22.94 13.63
N SER A 42 -5.29 22.01 13.87
CA SER A 42 -6.55 21.92 13.12
C SER A 42 -7.41 23.19 13.29
N GLU A 43 -8.11 23.55 12.22
CA GLU A 43 -9.06 24.67 12.15
C GLU A 43 -10.53 24.20 12.07
N ASP A 44 -10.75 22.89 11.88
CA ASP A 44 -12.07 22.27 11.93
C ASP A 44 -12.45 21.83 13.37
N ASN A 45 -13.43 20.93 13.48
CA ASN A 45 -13.87 20.40 14.77
C ASN A 45 -12.94 19.32 15.36
N SER A 46 -11.81 18.96 14.73
CA SER A 46 -10.86 17.94 15.23
C SER A 46 -10.41 18.24 16.65
N ARG A 47 -10.07 19.50 16.93
CA ARG A 47 -9.59 19.94 18.25
C ARG A 47 -10.62 19.66 19.36
N MET A 48 -11.88 20.03 19.11
CA MET A 48 -12.98 19.77 20.03
C MET A 48 -13.19 18.26 20.25
N ILE A 49 -13.07 17.45 19.21
CA ILE A 49 -13.18 15.99 19.32
C ILE A 49 -12.07 15.44 20.20
N CYS A 50 -10.81 15.85 19.99
CA CYS A 50 -9.68 15.45 20.84
C CYS A 50 -10.01 15.70 22.32
N ASP A 51 -10.41 16.93 22.66
CA ASP A 51 -10.65 17.36 24.06
C ASP A 51 -11.70 16.50 24.77
N GLN A 52 -12.69 15.99 24.05
CA GLN A 52 -13.72 15.11 24.62
C GLN A 52 -13.15 13.76 25.09
N PHE A 53 -12.07 13.26 24.48
CA PHE A 53 -11.54 11.93 24.78
C PHE A 53 -10.65 11.87 26.02
N VAL A 54 -10.02 12.98 26.43
CA VAL A 54 -9.24 13.01 27.68
C VAL A 54 -10.08 12.72 28.92
N PHE A 55 -11.37 13.05 28.88
CA PHE A 55 -12.29 12.75 29.98
C PHE A 55 -12.88 11.33 29.90
N LYS A 56 -12.82 10.68 28.73
CA LYS A 56 -13.40 9.34 28.50
C LYS A 56 -12.45 8.20 28.88
N ASP A 57 -11.14 8.37 28.66
CA ASP A 57 -10.17 7.30 28.89
C ASP A 57 -8.83 7.85 29.42
N SER A 58 -8.41 7.36 30.58
CA SER A 58 -7.18 7.81 31.26
C SER A 58 -5.88 7.44 30.54
N ARG A 59 -5.96 6.58 29.51
CA ARG A 59 -4.83 6.23 28.63
C ARG A 59 -4.54 7.31 27.59
N VAL A 60 -5.46 8.27 27.38
CA VAL A 60 -5.37 9.30 26.34
C VAL A 60 -4.59 10.52 26.86
N LYS A 61 -3.67 11.01 26.03
CA LYS A 61 -3.02 12.31 26.17
C LYS A 61 -3.17 13.10 24.88
N ILE A 62 -3.36 14.40 24.99
CA ILE A 62 -3.47 15.29 23.84
C ILE A 62 -2.31 16.27 23.83
N ILE A 63 -1.79 16.53 22.63
CA ILE A 63 -0.83 17.59 22.35
C ILE A 63 -1.43 18.47 21.27
N HIS A 64 -1.77 19.72 21.62
CA HIS A 64 -2.08 20.74 20.63
C HIS A 64 -0.82 21.53 20.30
N LYS A 65 -0.57 21.71 19.02
CA LYS A 65 0.55 22.51 18.52
C LYS A 65 0.12 23.37 17.35
N LYS A 66 1.00 24.27 16.92
CA LYS A 66 0.84 24.94 15.62
C LYS A 66 1.11 23.94 14.51
N ASN A 67 0.49 24.10 13.34
CA ASN A 67 0.78 23.27 12.19
C ASN A 67 2.26 23.40 11.81
N GLU A 68 2.98 22.28 11.87
CA GLU A 68 4.35 22.20 11.37
C GLU A 68 4.62 20.91 10.57
N GLY A 69 3.57 20.19 10.20
CA GLY A 69 3.62 18.98 9.39
C GLY A 69 3.71 17.69 10.19
N VAL A 70 3.31 16.60 9.52
CA VAL A 70 3.12 15.27 10.10
C VAL A 70 4.36 14.68 10.77
N ILE A 71 5.57 14.96 10.26
CA ILE A 71 6.81 14.44 10.87
C ILE A 71 7.03 15.03 12.26
N LYS A 72 6.80 16.34 12.42
CA LYS A 72 6.92 17.00 13.71
C LYS A 72 5.81 16.55 14.66
N ALA A 73 4.59 16.38 14.15
CA ALA A 73 3.50 15.81 14.95
C ALA A 73 3.84 14.39 15.45
N ARG A 74 4.30 13.50 14.57
CA ARG A 74 4.76 12.15 14.94
C ARG A 74 5.93 12.21 15.93
N TYR A 75 6.92 13.09 15.71
CA TYR A 75 8.05 13.28 16.61
C TYR A 75 7.60 13.74 18.00
N ASP A 76 6.68 14.69 18.09
CA ASP A 76 6.12 15.16 19.36
C ASP A 76 5.38 14.05 20.10
N GLY A 77 4.65 13.20 19.37
CA GLY A 77 4.06 11.98 19.91
C GLY A 77 5.10 11.05 20.51
N VAL A 78 6.15 10.71 19.75
CA VAL A 78 7.24 9.82 20.20
C VAL A 78 7.99 10.41 21.39
N ARG A 79 8.27 11.72 21.37
CA ARG A 79 8.99 12.43 22.42
C ARG A 79 8.24 12.37 23.75
N ASN A 80 6.91 12.44 23.72
CA ASN A 80 6.04 12.42 24.91
C ASN A 80 5.55 11.02 25.29
N SER A 81 5.96 9.99 24.54
CA SER A 81 5.59 8.61 24.82
C SER A 81 6.46 7.95 25.89
N LYS A 82 5.87 6.99 26.59
CA LYS A 82 6.44 6.23 27.72
C LYS A 82 6.53 4.73 27.45
N GLY A 83 5.96 4.24 26.35
CA GLY A 83 5.98 2.82 25.97
C GLY A 83 7.36 2.32 25.57
N ASP A 84 7.59 1.02 25.75
CA ASP A 84 8.79 0.37 25.20
C ASP A 84 8.70 0.30 23.66
N TYR A 85 7.46 0.31 23.13
CA TYR A 85 7.13 0.27 21.72
C TYR A 85 6.28 1.46 21.28
N VAL A 86 6.34 1.79 19.98
CA VAL A 86 5.56 2.86 19.34
C VAL A 86 4.94 2.37 18.05
N THR A 87 3.74 2.84 17.75
CA THR A 87 3.08 2.73 16.44
C THR A 87 2.36 4.04 16.10
N PHE A 88 1.91 4.17 14.86
CA PHE A 88 1.24 5.36 14.34
C PHE A 88 -0.14 5.00 13.76
N VAL A 89 -1.09 5.92 13.89
CA VAL A 89 -2.39 5.85 13.21
C VAL A 89 -2.70 7.25 12.68
N ASP A 90 -3.08 7.35 11.41
CA ASP A 90 -3.51 8.61 10.82
C ASP A 90 -4.99 8.86 11.20
N GLY A 91 -5.32 10.10 11.59
CA GLY A 91 -6.62 10.42 12.21
C GLY A 91 -7.84 10.25 11.31
N ASP A 92 -7.65 9.98 10.02
CA ASP A 92 -8.70 9.67 9.03
C ASP A 92 -8.93 8.17 8.78
N ASP A 93 -8.15 7.32 9.43
CA ASP A 93 -8.16 5.87 9.29
C ASP A 93 -8.77 5.15 10.50
N TRP A 94 -8.84 3.82 10.43
CA TRP A 94 -9.24 2.99 11.57
C TRP A 94 -8.54 1.62 11.53
N ILE A 95 -8.57 0.91 12.66
CA ILE A 95 -7.88 -0.38 12.80
C ILE A 95 -8.80 -1.50 13.30
N ALA A 96 -8.44 -2.74 12.98
CA ALA A 96 -9.10 -3.94 13.47
C ALA A 96 -8.96 -4.09 14.98
N ALA A 97 -10.00 -4.54 15.68
CA ALA A 97 -10.06 -4.55 17.15
C ALA A 97 -8.98 -5.41 17.84
N ASP A 98 -8.36 -6.35 17.12
CA ASP A 98 -7.33 -7.26 17.63
C ASP A 98 -5.93 -7.01 17.01
N MET A 99 -5.75 -5.90 16.29
CA MET A 99 -4.50 -5.55 15.62
C MET A 99 -3.31 -5.62 16.57
N TYR A 100 -3.34 -4.84 17.65
CA TYR A 100 -2.17 -4.73 18.52
C TYR A 100 -1.96 -5.96 19.38
N GLU A 101 -3.00 -6.73 19.70
CA GLU A 101 -2.82 -8.00 20.41
C GLU A 101 -2.03 -8.98 19.55
N ARG A 102 -2.39 -9.10 18.27
CA ARG A 102 -1.71 -10.00 17.34
C ARG A 102 -0.29 -9.55 17.04
N LEU A 103 -0.09 -8.27 16.72
CA LEU A 103 1.22 -7.75 16.37
C LEU A 103 2.18 -7.75 17.56
N MET A 104 1.73 -7.32 18.74
CA MET A 104 2.55 -7.37 19.94
C MET A 104 2.89 -8.81 20.34
N ARG A 105 1.93 -9.75 20.26
CA ARG A 105 2.22 -11.16 20.52
C ARG A 105 3.33 -11.69 19.62
N ARG A 106 3.24 -11.46 18.29
CA ARG A 106 4.28 -11.90 17.33
C ARG A 106 5.63 -11.25 17.58
N LEU A 107 5.62 -9.95 17.89
CA LEU A 107 6.85 -9.21 18.19
C LEU A 107 7.55 -9.76 19.44
N LEU A 108 6.77 -10.03 20.51
CA LEU A 108 7.29 -10.53 21.79
C LEU A 108 7.68 -12.01 21.74
N GLU A 109 6.93 -12.85 21.01
CA GLU A 109 7.26 -14.27 20.75
C GLU A 109 8.68 -14.44 20.18
N HIS A 110 9.12 -13.47 19.37
CA HIS A 110 10.40 -13.49 18.68
C HIS A 110 11.47 -12.56 19.27
N ASP A 111 11.17 -11.82 20.34
CA ASP A 111 12.02 -10.73 20.87
C ASP A 111 12.50 -9.80 19.73
N ALA A 112 11.57 -9.42 18.85
CA ALA A 112 11.85 -8.65 17.66
C ALA A 112 11.88 -7.13 17.93
N GLU A 113 12.73 -6.39 17.22
CA GLU A 113 12.84 -4.92 17.37
C GLU A 113 11.90 -4.15 16.42
N PHE A 114 11.18 -4.88 15.56
CA PHE A 114 10.33 -4.31 14.52
C PHE A 114 9.32 -5.35 14.03
N ILE A 115 8.12 -4.91 13.71
CA ILE A 115 7.13 -5.74 13.01
C ILE A 115 6.41 -4.92 11.94
N SER A 116 6.11 -5.59 10.83
CA SER A 116 5.35 -5.06 9.71
C SER A 116 4.14 -5.93 9.40
N SER A 117 3.01 -5.30 9.10
CA SER A 117 1.80 -5.95 8.60
C SER A 117 1.34 -5.35 7.26
N GLY A 118 0.39 -6.02 6.61
CA GLY A 118 -0.27 -5.47 5.44
C GLY A 118 -1.33 -4.40 5.77
N ILE A 119 -1.90 -3.82 4.72
CA ILE A 119 -2.89 -2.74 4.78
C ILE A 119 -4.05 -2.99 3.82
N ILE A 120 -5.25 -2.57 4.21
CA ILE A 120 -6.40 -2.50 3.30
C ILE A 120 -6.67 -1.04 3.00
N ARG A 121 -6.64 -0.68 1.72
CA ARG A 121 -6.97 0.67 1.23
C ARG A 121 -8.42 0.68 0.74
N TYR A 122 -9.28 1.40 1.44
CA TYR A 122 -10.69 1.59 1.10
C TYR A 122 -10.87 2.82 0.23
N TYR A 123 -11.45 2.64 -0.96
CA TYR A 123 -11.81 3.72 -1.87
C TYR A 123 -13.30 4.01 -1.89
N SER A 124 -14.10 3.01 -1.54
CA SER A 124 -15.52 3.11 -1.22
C SER A 124 -15.90 1.93 -0.32
N GLU A 125 -17.16 1.85 0.10
CA GLU A 125 -17.65 0.69 0.88
C GLU A 125 -17.45 -0.64 0.14
N ASN A 126 -17.56 -0.63 -1.19
CA ASN A 126 -17.48 -1.83 -2.03
C ASN A 126 -16.14 -2.02 -2.72
N GLU A 127 -15.25 -1.02 -2.64
CA GLU A 127 -13.99 -1.04 -3.37
C GLU A 127 -12.80 -0.88 -2.44
N LYS A 128 -12.02 -1.96 -2.34
CA LYS A 128 -10.82 -2.03 -1.52
C LYS A 128 -9.68 -2.70 -2.26
N LYS A 129 -8.46 -2.29 -1.91
CA LYS A 129 -7.22 -2.93 -2.35
C LYS A 129 -6.47 -3.46 -1.13
N ILE A 130 -5.96 -4.67 -1.24
CA ILE A 130 -5.06 -5.24 -0.24
C ILE A 130 -3.64 -5.01 -0.73
N ASP A 131 -2.82 -4.36 0.10
CA ASP A 131 -1.40 -4.20 -0.12
C ASP A 131 -0.64 -4.89 1.02
N VAL A 132 0.36 -5.69 0.65
CA VAL A 132 1.26 -6.40 1.57
C VAL A 132 2.69 -6.13 1.15
N ASP A 133 3.64 -6.35 2.06
CA ASP A 133 5.05 -6.31 1.72
C ASP A 133 5.39 -7.37 0.66
N LEU A 134 6.29 -7.03 -0.28
CA LEU A 134 6.90 -8.00 -1.21
C LEU A 134 8.10 -8.73 -0.59
N ILE A 135 8.07 -8.82 0.73
CA ILE A 135 8.96 -9.55 1.61
C ILE A 135 8.12 -10.68 2.18
N GLU A 136 8.68 -11.90 2.21
CA GLU A 136 7.95 -13.07 2.69
C GLU A 136 7.60 -12.91 4.18
N ALA A 137 6.41 -13.36 4.60
CA ALA A 137 6.07 -13.39 6.01
C ALA A 137 7.02 -14.31 6.79
N GLY A 138 7.46 -13.86 7.95
CA GLY A 138 8.37 -14.61 8.80
C GLY A 138 9.23 -13.75 9.72
N PHE A 139 10.05 -14.44 10.53
CA PHE A 139 11.06 -13.81 11.37
C PHE A 139 12.38 -13.68 10.59
N TYR A 140 13.01 -12.52 10.74
CA TYR A 140 14.28 -12.18 10.14
C TYR A 140 15.25 -11.72 11.22
N ASN A 141 16.34 -12.46 11.43
CA ASN A 141 17.48 -11.98 12.21
C ASN A 141 18.37 -11.04 11.37
N HIS A 142 19.39 -10.46 11.99
CA HIS A 142 20.29 -9.51 11.34
C HIS A 142 20.93 -10.03 10.05
N ILE A 143 21.31 -11.32 10.00
CA ILE A 143 21.90 -11.92 8.79
C ILE A 143 20.83 -11.97 7.68
N GLN A 144 19.63 -12.45 8.00
CA GLN A 144 18.54 -12.57 7.04
C GLN A 144 18.02 -11.20 6.58
N ILE A 145 18.06 -10.16 7.43
CA ILE A 145 17.78 -8.78 7.02
C ILE A 145 18.76 -8.37 5.92
N ASN A 146 20.07 -8.54 6.14
CA ASN A 146 21.08 -8.16 5.17
C ASN A 146 21.00 -8.97 3.87
N GLU A 147 20.76 -10.27 3.95
CA GLU A 147 20.78 -11.17 2.78
C GLU A 147 19.47 -11.20 1.99
N LYS A 148 18.31 -11.08 2.67
CA LYS A 148 16.99 -11.29 2.05
C LYS A 148 16.16 -10.02 1.91
N LEU A 149 16.30 -9.08 2.85
CA LEU A 149 15.52 -7.84 2.88
C LEU A 149 16.22 -6.73 2.11
N LEU A 150 17.44 -6.35 2.53
CA LEU A 150 18.16 -5.19 1.97
C LEU A 150 18.30 -5.19 0.43
N PRO A 151 18.49 -6.32 -0.27
CA PRO A 151 18.60 -6.32 -1.74
C PRO A 151 17.34 -5.84 -2.48
N LYS A 152 16.19 -5.76 -1.79
CA LYS A 152 14.91 -5.39 -2.39
C LYS A 152 14.03 -4.49 -1.52
N MET A 153 14.55 -3.98 -0.40
CA MET A 153 13.75 -3.31 0.64
C MET A 153 13.08 -2.02 0.14
N LEU A 154 13.85 -1.07 -0.37
CA LEU A 154 13.33 0.20 -0.88
C LEU A 154 12.71 0.02 -2.26
N TRP A 155 13.38 -0.75 -3.13
CA TRP A 155 12.90 -0.99 -4.49
C TRP A 155 13.11 -2.45 -4.90
N ASN A 156 12.03 -3.08 -5.35
CA ASN A 156 12.05 -4.41 -5.92
C ASN A 156 12.07 -4.30 -7.45
N PHE A 157 13.20 -4.66 -8.05
CA PHE A 157 13.41 -4.57 -9.50
C PHE A 157 12.49 -5.49 -10.31
N ASN A 158 11.99 -6.59 -9.73
CA ASN A 158 11.12 -7.53 -10.44
C ASN A 158 9.68 -7.01 -10.56
N SER A 159 9.19 -6.35 -9.51
CA SER A 159 7.85 -5.77 -9.48
C SER A 159 7.81 -4.30 -9.89
N GLU A 160 8.97 -3.65 -10.01
CA GLU A 160 9.10 -2.21 -10.26
C GLU A 160 8.29 -1.38 -9.25
N SER A 161 8.39 -1.76 -7.98
CA SER A 161 7.66 -1.15 -6.87
C SER A 161 8.51 -1.12 -5.60
N PHE A 162 7.97 -0.54 -4.52
CA PHE A 162 8.51 -0.77 -3.19
C PHE A 162 8.56 -2.26 -2.88
N GLY A 163 9.64 -2.72 -2.23
CA GLY A 163 9.69 -4.08 -1.70
C GLY A 163 9.03 -4.20 -0.34
N MET A 164 9.26 -3.22 0.54
CA MET A 164 8.53 -3.06 1.79
C MET A 164 7.68 -1.80 1.71
N ASP A 165 6.39 -1.90 2.02
CA ASP A 165 5.47 -0.77 1.99
C ASP A 165 5.95 0.31 2.98
N PRO A 166 6.05 1.58 2.56
CA PRO A 166 6.64 2.62 3.38
C PRO A 166 5.76 3.04 4.57
N SER A 167 4.44 2.78 4.53
CA SER A 167 3.47 3.34 5.47
C SER A 167 3.84 3.00 6.91
N LEU A 168 4.06 4.03 7.75
CA LEU A 168 4.47 3.80 9.14
C LEU A 168 3.34 3.22 10.01
N CYS A 169 2.10 3.38 9.57
CA CYS A 169 0.90 3.01 10.31
C CYS A 169 0.63 1.50 10.41
N THR A 170 1.32 0.69 9.60
CA THR A 170 1.27 -0.78 9.67
C THR A 170 2.39 -1.39 10.51
N LYS A 171 3.16 -0.56 11.22
CA LYS A 171 4.41 -0.97 11.86
C LYS A 171 4.41 -0.73 13.36
N ILE A 172 5.14 -1.57 14.09
CA ILE A 172 5.50 -1.31 15.51
C ILE A 172 7.02 -1.25 15.62
N PHE A 173 7.50 -0.19 16.28
CA PHE A 173 8.90 0.17 16.44
C PHE A 173 9.31 0.08 17.90
N VAL A 174 10.58 -0.23 18.18
CA VAL A 174 11.19 0.03 19.48
C VAL A 174 11.32 1.55 19.64
N ARG A 175 10.69 2.09 20.70
CA ARG A 175 10.54 3.54 20.93
C ARG A 175 11.88 4.28 20.87
N GLU A 176 12.87 3.78 21.60
CA GLU A 176 14.14 4.49 21.76
C GLU A 176 14.90 4.62 20.42
N LYS A 177 14.79 3.62 19.55
CA LYS A 177 15.44 3.62 18.24
C LYS A 177 14.78 4.64 17.30
N ILE A 178 13.45 4.62 17.20
CA ILE A 178 12.72 5.56 16.35
C ILE A 178 12.85 7.00 16.86
N TYR A 179 12.83 7.22 18.19
CA TYR A 179 13.06 8.53 18.79
C TYR A 179 14.42 9.13 18.39
N ARG A 180 15.50 8.36 18.50
CA ARG A 180 16.85 8.83 18.13
C ARG A 180 16.95 9.17 16.65
N LEU A 181 16.32 8.36 15.79
CA LEU A 181 16.29 8.60 14.36
C LEU A 181 15.51 9.86 14.02
N MET A 182 14.28 10.00 14.51
CA MET A 182 13.43 11.15 14.24
C MET A 182 14.03 12.44 14.80
N LYS A 183 14.69 12.38 15.98
CA LYS A 183 15.41 13.53 16.54
C LYS A 183 16.49 14.04 15.58
N LYS A 184 17.28 13.16 14.98
CA LYS A 184 18.29 13.54 13.97
C LYS A 184 17.63 14.11 12.72
N LEU A 185 16.52 13.53 12.28
CA LEU A 185 15.79 13.99 11.10
C LEU A 185 15.25 15.41 11.28
N ILE A 186 14.61 15.70 12.41
CA ILE A 186 14.10 17.03 12.75
C ILE A 186 15.21 18.07 12.80
N GLN A 187 16.40 17.72 13.31
CA GLN A 187 17.56 18.63 13.35
C GLN A 187 18.06 19.05 11.96
N LYS A 188 17.78 18.28 10.91
CA LYS A 188 18.13 18.66 9.53
C LYS A 188 17.20 19.73 8.94
N ASN A 189 16.08 20.03 9.59
CA ASN A 189 15.07 20.99 9.11
C ASN A 189 14.60 20.71 7.67
N TYR A 190 14.57 19.44 7.26
CA TYR A 190 13.99 19.07 5.97
C TYR A 190 12.47 19.21 6.01
N ILE A 191 11.93 19.68 4.90
CA ILE A 191 10.49 19.76 4.66
C ILE A 191 10.18 18.71 3.59
N PHE A 192 9.51 17.64 3.99
CA PHE A 192 8.98 16.64 3.06
C PHE A 192 7.48 16.84 2.95
N HIS A 193 6.97 16.67 1.73
CA HIS A 193 5.53 16.57 1.46
C HIS A 193 5.18 15.22 0.81
N TYR A 194 6.16 14.59 0.17
CA TYR A 194 6.08 13.24 -0.37
C TYR A 194 7.27 12.43 0.16
N GLY A 195 6.99 11.24 0.68
CA GLY A 195 8.02 10.28 1.09
C GLY A 195 8.62 10.55 2.48
N GLU A 196 7.90 11.25 3.35
CA GLU A 196 8.24 11.38 4.77
C GLU A 196 8.33 10.02 5.47
N ASP A 197 7.45 9.09 5.11
CA ASP A 197 7.47 7.71 5.60
C ASP A 197 8.75 6.99 5.15
N VAL A 198 9.17 7.19 3.90
CA VAL A 198 10.41 6.67 3.32
C VAL A 198 11.62 7.21 4.07
N ALA A 199 11.61 8.50 4.43
CA ALA A 199 12.68 9.14 5.21
C ALA A 199 12.85 8.56 6.63
N ILE A 200 11.84 7.88 7.15
CA ILE A 200 11.85 7.31 8.51
C ILE A 200 12.10 5.80 8.46
N LEU A 201 11.31 5.08 7.67
CA LEU A 201 11.26 3.61 7.69
C LEU A 201 12.59 2.97 7.31
N TYR A 202 13.13 3.32 6.13
CA TYR A 202 14.30 2.62 5.61
C TYR A 202 15.57 2.92 6.42
N PRO A 203 15.82 4.17 6.87
CA PRO A 203 16.88 4.43 7.83
C PRO A 203 16.68 3.69 9.18
N TYR A 204 15.43 3.46 9.62
CA TYR A 204 15.15 2.69 10.84
C TYR A 204 15.56 1.23 10.68
N ILE A 205 15.18 0.59 9.56
CA ILE A 205 15.47 -0.83 9.30
C ILE A 205 16.99 -1.10 9.21
N LEU A 206 17.79 -0.13 8.76
CA LEU A 206 19.25 -0.28 8.77
C LEU A 206 19.85 -0.35 10.19
N ASN A 207 19.09 -0.04 11.24
CA ASN A 207 19.55 0.03 12.62
C ASN A 207 18.88 -1.02 13.54
N ILE A 208 18.19 -2.01 12.98
CA ILE A 208 17.60 -3.12 13.73
C ILE A 208 18.36 -4.44 13.52
N LYS A 209 18.20 -5.35 14.46
CA LYS A 209 18.82 -6.67 14.53
C LYS A 209 17.83 -7.80 14.27
N SER A 210 16.54 -7.53 14.42
CA SER A 210 15.48 -8.51 14.25
C SER A 210 14.20 -7.83 13.81
N MET A 211 13.43 -8.51 12.95
CA MET A 211 12.10 -8.08 12.57
C MET A 211 11.17 -9.26 12.29
N VAL A 212 9.87 -8.98 12.32
CA VAL A 212 8.82 -9.89 11.88
C VAL A 212 8.04 -9.23 10.73
N VAL A 213 7.76 -10.00 9.69
CA VAL A 213 6.81 -9.62 8.63
C VAL A 213 5.61 -10.53 8.74
N VAL A 214 4.40 -9.95 8.71
CA VAL A 214 3.14 -10.68 8.68
C VAL A 214 2.32 -10.22 7.47
N ASP A 215 1.65 -11.16 6.81
CA ASP A 215 0.82 -10.83 5.64
C ASP A 215 -0.52 -10.24 6.06
N GLU A 216 -1.00 -10.55 7.26
CA GLU A 216 -2.32 -10.14 7.74
C GLU A 216 -2.50 -8.62 7.73
N GLN A 217 -3.72 -8.18 7.38
CA GLN A 217 -4.06 -6.76 7.25
C GLN A 217 -5.03 -6.34 8.33
N TYR A 218 -4.56 -5.46 9.21
CA TYR A 218 -5.33 -4.96 10.35
C TYR A 218 -5.58 -3.45 10.29
N TYR A 219 -4.87 -2.77 9.40
CA TYR A 219 -4.99 -1.33 9.22
C TYR A 219 -5.88 -1.02 8.02
N PHE A 220 -6.83 -0.11 8.20
CA PHE A 220 -7.82 0.27 7.19
C PHE A 220 -7.63 1.73 6.81
N HIS A 221 -6.97 1.93 5.65
CA HIS A 221 -6.63 3.24 5.13
C HIS A 221 -7.74 3.79 4.25
N ARG A 222 -8.29 4.94 4.62
CA ARG A 222 -9.34 5.64 3.90
C ARG A 222 -8.77 6.50 2.78
N GLN A 223 -9.09 6.15 1.54
CA GLN A 223 -8.77 6.98 0.39
C GLN A 223 -9.83 8.06 0.23
N ARG A 224 -9.48 9.31 0.52
CA ARG A 224 -10.35 10.48 0.39
C ARG A 224 -10.32 11.00 -1.05
N ASN A 225 -11.48 11.10 -1.69
CA ASN A 225 -11.72 11.72 -3.00
C ASN A 225 -10.78 11.25 -4.14
N ARG A 226 -11.18 10.17 -4.84
CA ARG A 226 -10.45 9.62 -6.00
C ARG A 226 -10.13 10.62 -7.11
N ASP A 227 -11.02 11.60 -7.28
CA ASP A 227 -10.93 12.54 -8.39
C ASP A 227 -10.02 13.74 -8.09
N LEU A 228 -9.56 13.88 -6.84
CA LEU A 228 -8.62 14.93 -6.45
C LEU A 228 -7.19 14.40 -6.47
N LEU A 229 -6.30 15.17 -7.09
CA LEU A 229 -4.87 14.93 -6.99
C LEU A 229 -4.45 15.05 -5.52
N ALA A 230 -3.61 14.13 -5.06
CA ALA A 230 -3.03 14.21 -3.73
C ALA A 230 -2.28 15.54 -3.56
N SER A 231 -2.30 16.11 -2.36
CA SER A 231 -1.73 17.45 -2.08
C SER A 231 -0.26 17.57 -2.49
N TYR A 232 0.51 16.50 -2.33
CA TYR A 232 1.92 16.48 -2.75
C TYR A 232 2.09 16.51 -4.28
N ILE A 233 1.10 16.05 -5.05
CA ILE A 233 1.15 16.09 -6.52
C ILE A 233 0.86 17.50 -7.05
N ILE A 234 0.21 18.37 -6.27
CA ILE A 234 -0.06 19.76 -6.69
C ILE A 234 0.97 20.75 -6.15
N ASP A 235 1.79 20.36 -5.18
CA ASP A 235 2.82 21.19 -4.56
C ASP A 235 3.83 21.72 -5.59
N GLU A 236 3.98 23.03 -5.72
CA GLU A 236 4.91 23.65 -6.67
C GLU A 236 6.37 23.29 -6.37
N GLU A 237 6.70 23.00 -5.11
CA GLU A 237 8.05 22.64 -4.65
C GLU A 237 8.30 21.11 -4.64
N TYR A 238 7.51 20.34 -5.40
CA TYR A 238 7.57 18.87 -5.36
C TYR A 238 8.98 18.33 -5.65
N PHE A 239 9.68 18.89 -6.65
CA PHE A 239 11.00 18.40 -7.04
C PHE A 239 12.08 18.81 -6.05
N GLU A 240 12.01 20.01 -5.48
CA GLU A 240 12.90 20.47 -4.43
C GLU A 240 12.79 19.58 -3.19
N LYS A 241 11.56 19.32 -2.74
CA LYS A 241 11.29 18.45 -1.57
C LYS A 241 11.67 16.99 -1.84
N LEU A 242 11.42 16.49 -3.05
CA LEU A 242 11.86 15.14 -3.46
C LEU A 242 13.39 15.04 -3.52
N PHE A 243 14.07 16.10 -3.97
CA PHE A 243 15.53 16.14 -3.98
C PHE A 243 16.11 16.17 -2.56
N MET A 244 15.49 16.89 -1.62
CA MET A 244 15.87 16.82 -0.19
C MET A 244 15.74 15.40 0.36
N LEU A 245 14.67 14.68 0.01
CA LEU A 245 14.50 13.27 0.38
C LEU A 245 15.61 12.40 -0.21
N TYR A 246 15.93 12.58 -1.49
CA TYR A 246 17.04 11.87 -2.14
C TYR A 246 18.37 12.14 -1.45
N GLN A 247 18.69 13.40 -1.13
CA GLN A 247 19.91 13.76 -0.42
C GLN A 247 19.99 13.09 0.96
N HIS A 248 18.87 13.13 1.71
CA HIS A 248 18.77 12.48 3.00
C HIS A 248 19.06 10.97 2.92
N LEU A 249 18.39 10.26 2.01
CA LEU A 249 18.54 8.82 1.86
C LEU A 249 19.91 8.44 1.28
N LYS A 250 20.47 9.25 0.39
CA LYS A 250 21.81 9.04 -0.18
C LYS A 250 22.87 9.08 0.91
N GLU A 251 22.80 10.06 1.81
CA GLU A 251 23.69 10.14 2.96
C GLU A 251 23.59 8.86 3.81
N VAL A 252 22.37 8.43 4.15
CA VAL A 252 22.13 7.23 4.95
C VAL A 252 22.63 5.95 4.26
N PHE A 253 22.33 5.76 2.98
CA PHE A 253 22.63 4.52 2.25
C PHE A 253 24.08 4.40 1.79
N SER A 254 24.77 5.52 1.60
CA SER A 254 26.18 5.53 1.24
C SER A 254 27.06 4.77 2.24
N HIS A 255 26.61 4.64 3.49
CA HIS A 255 27.28 3.92 4.55
C HIS A 255 26.84 2.45 4.70
N ALA A 256 25.79 2.02 3.97
CA ALA A 256 25.15 0.72 4.18
C ALA A 256 25.46 -0.29 3.06
N SER A 257 25.18 0.03 1.79
CA SER A 257 25.40 -0.88 0.67
C SER A 257 25.32 -0.18 -0.69
N LEU A 258 26.15 -0.61 -1.65
CA LEU A 258 26.06 -0.15 -3.06
C LEU A 258 24.70 -0.47 -3.69
N GLU A 259 24.08 -1.60 -3.33
CA GLU A 259 22.78 -2.02 -3.89
C GLU A 259 21.65 -1.06 -3.50
N LEU A 260 21.71 -0.49 -2.28
CA LEU A 260 20.73 0.50 -1.82
C LEU A 260 20.84 1.81 -2.59
N GLY A 261 22.03 2.17 -3.07
CA GLY A 261 22.22 3.30 -3.98
C GLY A 261 21.43 3.14 -5.27
N LYS A 262 21.49 1.95 -5.88
CA LYS A 262 20.71 1.61 -7.08
C LYS A 262 19.20 1.63 -6.80
N GLN A 263 18.75 1.05 -5.69
CA GLN A 263 17.33 1.11 -5.31
C GLN A 263 16.84 2.55 -5.12
N LEU A 264 17.66 3.41 -4.50
CA LEU A 264 17.34 4.82 -4.30
C LEU A 264 17.18 5.57 -5.62
N GLU A 265 18.04 5.31 -6.61
CA GLU A 265 17.93 5.93 -7.94
C GLU A 265 16.62 5.52 -8.64
N TYR A 266 16.24 4.24 -8.58
CA TYR A 266 14.98 3.77 -9.16
C TYR A 266 13.75 4.34 -8.43
N PHE A 267 13.78 4.38 -7.10
CA PHE A 267 12.75 5.04 -6.29
C PHE A 267 12.63 6.53 -6.67
N TYR A 268 13.74 7.23 -6.84
CA TYR A 268 13.76 8.64 -7.21
C TYR A 268 13.16 8.85 -8.60
N MET A 269 13.59 8.08 -9.61
CA MET A 269 13.03 8.12 -10.96
C MET A 269 11.53 7.82 -10.98
N HIS A 270 11.09 6.81 -10.23
CA HIS A 270 9.67 6.50 -10.07
C HIS A 270 8.92 7.68 -9.46
N SER A 271 9.45 8.28 -8.40
CA SER A 271 8.83 9.41 -7.72
C SER A 271 8.74 10.64 -8.64
N VAL A 272 9.79 10.96 -9.39
CA VAL A 272 9.74 12.00 -10.45
C VAL A 272 8.61 11.71 -11.43
N SER A 273 8.42 10.44 -11.84
CA SER A 273 7.37 10.06 -12.79
C SER A 273 5.95 10.23 -12.24
N ILE A 274 5.74 10.18 -10.92
CA ILE A 274 4.43 10.39 -10.30
C ILE A 274 3.92 11.81 -10.57
N ARG A 275 4.81 12.80 -10.66
CA ARG A 275 4.43 14.20 -10.94
C ARG A 275 3.71 14.36 -12.28
N LYS A 276 3.88 13.44 -13.23
CA LYS A 276 3.14 13.45 -14.49
C LYS A 276 1.62 13.42 -14.32
N LYS A 277 1.12 12.86 -13.21
CA LYS A 277 -0.31 12.90 -12.85
C LYS A 277 -0.86 14.32 -12.79
N TYR A 278 -0.06 15.30 -12.39
CA TYR A 278 -0.44 16.72 -12.39
C TYR A 278 -0.87 17.22 -13.78
N TYR A 279 -0.21 16.72 -14.83
CA TYR A 279 -0.50 17.07 -16.22
C TYR A 279 -1.46 16.10 -16.92
N ASN A 280 -2.06 15.17 -16.16
CA ASN A 280 -2.83 14.04 -16.69
C ASN A 280 -2.02 13.16 -17.69
N ASP A 281 -0.69 13.19 -17.63
CA ASP A 281 0.22 12.39 -18.46
C ASP A 281 0.46 11.01 -17.81
N ILE A 282 -0.63 10.25 -17.68
CA ILE A 282 -0.62 8.94 -17.02
C ILE A 282 -0.19 7.89 -18.05
N THR A 283 1.07 7.46 -17.98
CA THR A 283 1.53 6.27 -18.71
C THR A 283 1.13 5.01 -17.94
N GLU A 284 0.03 4.36 -18.36
CA GLU A 284 -0.28 3.00 -17.90
C GLU A 284 0.77 2.03 -18.49
N LYS A 285 1.60 1.41 -17.65
CA LYS A 285 2.42 0.26 -18.08
C LYS A 285 1.48 -0.92 -18.33
N VAL A 286 1.05 -1.07 -19.58
CA VAL A 286 0.23 -2.22 -20.00
C VAL A 286 1.16 -3.42 -20.21
N LYS A 287 1.23 -4.32 -19.23
CA LYS A 287 2.04 -5.56 -19.30
C LYS A 287 1.60 -6.50 -20.43
N TYR A 288 0.30 -6.50 -20.74
CA TYR A 288 -0.30 -7.37 -21.76
C TYR A 288 -1.05 -6.51 -22.76
N ILE A 289 -0.58 -6.43 -24.00
CA ILE A 289 -1.25 -5.68 -25.06
C ILE A 289 -2.20 -6.62 -25.79
N PHE A 290 -3.46 -6.20 -25.96
CA PHE A 290 -4.42 -6.96 -26.76
C PHE A 290 -3.85 -7.19 -28.18
N PRO A 291 -4.02 -8.36 -28.80
CA PRO A 291 -3.42 -8.67 -30.11
C PRO A 291 -4.14 -7.93 -31.26
N PHE A 292 -3.96 -6.61 -31.30
CA PHE A 292 -4.56 -5.71 -32.29
C PHE A 292 -4.15 -6.03 -33.73
N ASP A 293 -3.01 -6.70 -33.91
CA ASP A 293 -2.51 -7.18 -35.19
C ASP A 293 -3.24 -8.43 -35.70
N LYS A 294 -3.88 -9.19 -34.81
CA LYS A 294 -4.57 -10.46 -35.14
C LYS A 294 -6.09 -10.34 -35.13
N VAL A 295 -6.62 -9.34 -34.44
CA VAL A 295 -8.07 -9.10 -34.32
C VAL A 295 -8.42 -7.80 -35.02
N SER A 296 -9.32 -7.91 -36.00
CA SER A 296 -9.80 -6.75 -36.75
C SER A 296 -10.67 -5.84 -35.88
N LYS A 297 -10.54 -4.52 -36.08
CA LYS A 297 -11.40 -3.53 -35.40
C LYS A 297 -12.87 -3.76 -35.75
N GLY A 298 -13.74 -3.65 -34.76
CA GLY A 298 -15.18 -3.84 -34.89
C GLY A 298 -15.64 -5.31 -34.79
N SER A 299 -14.70 -6.25 -34.70
CA SER A 299 -15.06 -7.66 -34.56
C SER A 299 -15.80 -7.97 -33.27
N LYS A 300 -16.69 -8.96 -33.38
CA LYS A 300 -17.40 -9.62 -32.31
C LYS A 300 -16.50 -10.67 -31.68
N ILE A 301 -16.10 -10.49 -30.44
CA ILE A 301 -15.11 -11.35 -29.80
C ILE A 301 -15.61 -12.00 -28.52
N ILE A 302 -15.03 -13.16 -28.23
CA ILE A 302 -15.09 -13.83 -26.94
C ILE A 302 -13.72 -13.71 -26.27
N LEU A 303 -13.68 -13.25 -25.03
CA LEU A 303 -12.47 -13.33 -24.21
C LEU A 303 -12.51 -14.63 -23.40
N TYR A 304 -11.52 -15.51 -23.60
CA TYR A 304 -11.37 -16.75 -22.84
C TYR A 304 -10.28 -16.59 -21.79
N GLY A 305 -10.68 -16.49 -20.52
CA GLY A 305 -9.83 -16.30 -19.35
C GLY A 305 -10.13 -14.96 -18.68
N ALA A 306 -10.46 -14.98 -17.40
CA ALA A 306 -10.78 -13.81 -16.57
C ALA A 306 -9.64 -13.41 -15.62
N GLY A 307 -8.46 -14.04 -15.77
CA GLY A 307 -7.25 -13.65 -15.05
C GLY A 307 -6.70 -12.29 -15.47
N VAL A 308 -5.47 -11.97 -15.02
CA VAL A 308 -4.83 -10.66 -15.24
C VAL A 308 -4.81 -10.26 -16.72
N VAL A 309 -4.47 -11.19 -17.62
CA VAL A 309 -4.42 -10.93 -19.07
C VAL A 309 -5.80 -10.57 -19.61
N GLY A 310 -6.83 -11.35 -19.29
CA GLY A 310 -8.18 -11.15 -19.84
C GLY A 310 -8.85 -9.89 -19.32
N SER A 311 -8.68 -9.60 -18.03
CA SER A 311 -9.10 -8.33 -17.45
C SER A 311 -8.38 -7.16 -18.13
N THR A 312 -7.06 -7.27 -18.34
CA THR A 312 -6.26 -6.24 -19.02
C THR A 312 -6.74 -5.99 -20.46
N TYR A 313 -7.07 -7.05 -21.20
CA TYR A 313 -7.61 -6.96 -22.56
C TYR A 313 -9.00 -6.35 -22.58
N PHE A 314 -9.90 -6.80 -21.69
CA PHE A 314 -11.26 -6.25 -21.57
C PHE A 314 -11.24 -4.74 -21.33
N HIS A 315 -10.40 -4.26 -20.41
CA HIS A 315 -10.26 -2.84 -20.13
C HIS A 315 -9.71 -2.06 -21.33
N GLN A 316 -8.70 -2.59 -22.03
CA GLN A 316 -8.19 -1.96 -23.26
C GLN A 316 -9.29 -1.82 -24.30
N ILE A 317 -10.00 -2.90 -24.63
CA ILE A 317 -11.04 -2.91 -25.65
C ILE A 317 -12.15 -1.91 -25.32
N LYS A 318 -12.61 -1.87 -24.05
CA LYS A 318 -13.64 -0.93 -23.59
C LYS A 318 -13.17 0.52 -23.67
N LYS A 319 -11.92 0.81 -23.25
CA LYS A 319 -11.35 2.16 -23.21
C LYS A 319 -11.26 2.80 -24.60
N ILE A 320 -10.86 2.04 -25.61
CA ILE A 320 -10.68 2.56 -26.98
C ILE A 320 -11.81 2.17 -27.95
N ASN A 321 -12.84 1.49 -27.44
CA ASN A 321 -13.98 0.99 -28.21
C ASN A 321 -13.57 0.24 -29.48
N TYR A 322 -12.67 -0.75 -29.34
CA TYR A 322 -12.04 -1.41 -30.49
C TYR A 322 -12.83 -2.61 -31.04
N CYS A 323 -13.40 -3.44 -30.17
CA CYS A 323 -14.17 -4.65 -30.50
C CYS A 323 -15.43 -4.74 -29.64
N GLU A 324 -16.41 -5.52 -30.09
CA GLU A 324 -17.58 -5.88 -29.30
C GLU A 324 -17.28 -7.16 -28.51
N VAL A 325 -17.14 -7.06 -27.18
CA VAL A 325 -16.99 -8.24 -26.32
C VAL A 325 -18.37 -8.82 -26.05
N ILE A 326 -18.70 -9.89 -26.77
CA ILE A 326 -20.01 -10.56 -26.67
C ILE A 326 -20.07 -11.50 -25.47
N LEU A 327 -18.94 -12.14 -25.18
CA LEU A 327 -18.84 -13.09 -24.08
C LEU A 327 -17.46 -12.97 -23.42
N TRP A 328 -17.44 -13.05 -22.09
CA TRP A 328 -16.22 -13.20 -21.32
C TRP A 328 -16.35 -14.45 -20.45
N VAL A 329 -15.54 -15.46 -20.72
CA VAL A 329 -15.65 -16.79 -20.11
C VAL A 329 -14.42 -17.16 -19.31
N ASP A 330 -14.58 -18.02 -18.32
CA ASP A 330 -13.47 -18.65 -17.58
C ASP A 330 -13.91 -20.01 -17.05
N LYS A 331 -12.99 -20.97 -16.94
CA LYS A 331 -13.29 -22.29 -16.33
C LYS A 331 -13.70 -22.17 -14.86
N ASN A 332 -13.24 -21.13 -14.17
CA ASN A 332 -13.58 -20.80 -12.79
C ASN A 332 -14.60 -19.65 -12.70
N SER A 333 -15.51 -19.55 -13.68
CA SER A 333 -16.55 -18.51 -13.80
C SER A 333 -17.24 -18.18 -12.47
N LEU A 334 -17.61 -19.19 -11.68
CA LEU A 334 -18.30 -19.06 -10.40
C LEU A 334 -17.50 -18.23 -9.38
N SER A 335 -16.17 -18.41 -9.32
CA SER A 335 -15.30 -17.65 -8.42
C SER A 335 -15.29 -16.15 -8.77
N TYR A 336 -15.36 -15.82 -10.06
CA TYR A 336 -15.40 -14.44 -10.53
C TYR A 336 -16.79 -13.81 -10.37
N ARG A 337 -17.87 -14.58 -10.61
CA ARG A 337 -19.25 -14.11 -10.35
C ARG A 337 -19.46 -13.76 -8.88
N ASN A 338 -18.90 -14.56 -7.97
CA ASN A 338 -18.92 -14.25 -6.52
C ASN A 338 -18.16 -12.96 -6.16
N LYS A 339 -17.30 -12.46 -7.06
CA LYS A 339 -16.58 -11.18 -6.94
C LYS A 339 -17.25 -10.04 -7.73
N GLY A 340 -18.45 -10.26 -8.28
CA GLY A 340 -19.23 -9.25 -8.99
C GLY A 340 -18.93 -9.12 -10.49
N TYR A 341 -18.14 -10.01 -11.09
CA TYR A 341 -17.86 -9.99 -12.52
C TYR A 341 -18.91 -10.76 -13.33
N GLU A 342 -19.28 -10.26 -14.51
CA GLU A 342 -20.18 -10.94 -15.45
C GLU A 342 -19.46 -12.01 -16.29
N ILE A 343 -18.77 -12.95 -15.62
CA ILE A 343 -18.07 -14.05 -16.30
C ILE A 343 -19.01 -15.23 -16.54
N LYS A 344 -19.03 -15.73 -17.77
CA LYS A 344 -19.87 -16.81 -18.27
C LYS A 344 -19.12 -18.15 -18.28
N ASP A 345 -19.88 -19.23 -18.39
CA ASP A 345 -19.30 -20.57 -18.46
C ASP A 345 -18.77 -20.83 -19.87
N VAL A 346 -17.77 -21.70 -19.99
CA VAL A 346 -17.11 -21.97 -21.27
C VAL A 346 -18.09 -22.55 -22.29
N ASP A 347 -19.09 -23.30 -21.84
CA ASP A 347 -20.12 -23.88 -22.71
C ASP A 347 -21.02 -22.81 -23.36
N ASP A 348 -21.11 -21.61 -22.79
CA ASP A 348 -21.89 -20.49 -23.34
C ASP A 348 -21.33 -19.99 -24.68
N ILE A 349 -20.09 -20.34 -25.02
CA ILE A 349 -19.46 -20.04 -26.32
C ILE A 349 -20.31 -20.57 -27.48
N LEU A 350 -20.95 -21.73 -27.31
CA LEU A 350 -21.70 -22.39 -28.38
C LEU A 350 -23.04 -21.69 -28.70
N ASN A 351 -23.47 -20.76 -27.84
CA ASN A 351 -24.78 -20.11 -27.90
C ASN A 351 -24.74 -18.71 -28.51
N VAL A 352 -23.57 -18.26 -28.97
CA VAL A 352 -23.36 -16.89 -29.47
C VAL A 352 -22.61 -16.88 -30.79
N GLU A 353 -22.89 -15.89 -31.64
CA GLU A 353 -22.11 -15.64 -32.85
C GLU A 353 -20.89 -14.78 -32.54
N TYR A 354 -19.73 -15.15 -33.08
CA TYR A 354 -18.47 -14.44 -32.89
C TYR A 354 -17.54 -14.59 -34.11
N ASP A 355 -16.67 -13.61 -34.27
CA ASP A 355 -15.58 -13.60 -35.25
C ASP A 355 -14.35 -14.32 -34.68
N TYR A 356 -13.97 -14.00 -33.43
CA TYR A 356 -12.77 -14.52 -32.78
C TYR A 356 -13.00 -14.92 -31.32
N ILE A 357 -12.27 -15.95 -30.86
CA ILE A 357 -12.05 -16.27 -29.45
C ILE A 357 -10.59 -15.90 -29.12
N VAL A 358 -10.39 -14.94 -28.25
CA VAL A 358 -9.07 -14.47 -27.82
C VAL A 358 -8.69 -15.17 -26.52
N LEU A 359 -7.64 -15.98 -26.56
CA LEU A 359 -7.15 -16.71 -25.39
C LEU A 359 -6.31 -15.80 -24.51
N CYS A 360 -6.80 -15.56 -23.30
CA CYS A 360 -6.24 -14.61 -22.36
C CYS A 360 -5.33 -15.29 -21.33
N ASN A 361 -4.27 -15.95 -21.81
CA ASN A 361 -3.31 -16.63 -20.93
C ASN A 361 -1.85 -16.42 -21.39
N SER A 362 -0.97 -16.12 -20.43
CA SER A 362 0.46 -15.90 -20.70
C SER A 362 1.31 -17.19 -20.63
N VAL A 363 0.73 -18.32 -20.22
CA VAL A 363 1.45 -19.61 -20.09
C VAL A 363 1.15 -20.49 -21.31
N LYS A 364 2.18 -20.75 -22.13
CA LYS A 364 2.07 -21.48 -23.40
C LYS A 364 1.39 -22.85 -23.27
N ASN A 365 1.76 -23.65 -22.27
CA ASN A 365 1.16 -24.97 -22.08
C ASN A 365 -0.35 -24.90 -21.79
N ILE A 366 -0.80 -23.90 -21.05
CA ILE A 366 -2.22 -23.72 -20.74
C ILE A 366 -2.97 -23.22 -21.99
N PHE A 367 -2.35 -22.30 -22.74
CA PHE A 367 -2.88 -21.85 -24.04
C PHE A 367 -3.12 -23.02 -24.98
N ASP A 368 -2.12 -23.89 -25.17
CA ASP A 368 -2.21 -25.05 -26.06
C ASP A 368 -3.30 -26.03 -25.61
N GLN A 369 -3.46 -26.24 -24.30
CA GLN A 369 -4.53 -27.06 -23.74
C GLN A 369 -5.91 -26.47 -24.02
N ILE A 370 -6.12 -25.18 -23.75
CA ILE A 370 -7.40 -24.51 -24.00
C ILE A 370 -7.75 -24.55 -25.49
N LYS A 371 -6.75 -24.32 -26.36
CA LYS A 371 -6.95 -24.39 -27.81
C LYS A 371 -7.43 -25.78 -28.26
N ILE A 372 -6.81 -26.85 -27.75
CA ILE A 372 -7.23 -28.23 -28.05
C ILE A 372 -8.67 -28.49 -27.57
N GLU A 373 -9.04 -27.99 -26.38
CA GLU A 373 -10.39 -28.15 -25.85
C GLU A 373 -11.44 -27.42 -26.71
N LEU A 374 -11.17 -26.18 -27.11
CA LEU A 374 -12.07 -25.43 -27.98
C LEU A 374 -12.27 -26.11 -29.34
N ILE A 375 -11.19 -26.65 -29.93
CA ILE A 375 -11.30 -27.41 -31.19
C ILE A 375 -12.17 -28.65 -31.00
N LYS A 376 -12.05 -29.36 -29.87
CA LYS A 376 -12.92 -30.50 -29.53
C LYS A 376 -14.38 -30.09 -29.33
N MET A 377 -14.64 -28.86 -28.88
CA MET A 377 -15.99 -28.29 -28.79
C MET A 377 -16.56 -27.85 -30.15
N GLY A 378 -15.80 -27.98 -31.24
CA GLY A 378 -16.23 -27.61 -32.59
C GLY A 378 -15.85 -26.19 -33.01
N VAL A 379 -15.01 -25.49 -32.24
CA VAL A 379 -14.51 -24.17 -32.61
C VAL A 379 -13.47 -24.30 -33.72
N SER A 380 -13.65 -23.53 -34.80
CA SER A 380 -12.67 -23.45 -35.88
C SER A 380 -11.34 -22.86 -35.38
N GLU A 381 -10.24 -23.55 -35.67
CA GLU A 381 -8.90 -23.09 -35.27
C GLU A 381 -8.57 -21.68 -35.80
N ALA A 382 -9.07 -21.32 -36.99
CA ALA A 382 -8.87 -20.01 -37.59
C ALA A 382 -9.53 -18.85 -36.81
N LYS A 383 -10.49 -19.17 -35.93
CA LYS A 383 -11.16 -18.20 -35.05
C LYS A 383 -10.47 -18.06 -33.69
N ILE A 384 -9.45 -18.85 -33.39
CA ILE A 384 -8.76 -18.84 -32.07
C ILE A 384 -7.50 -17.97 -32.18
N VAL A 385 -7.40 -16.93 -31.34
CA VAL A 385 -6.32 -15.94 -31.33
C VAL A 385 -5.47 -16.03 -30.07
#